data_AF-A0A1V6FHL0-F1
#
_entry.id   AF-A0A1V6FHL0-F1
#
_cell.length_a   1.000
_cell.length_b   1.000
_cell.length_c   1.000
_cell.angle_alpha   90.00
_cell.angle_beta   90.00
_cell.angle_gamma   90.00
#
_symmetry.space_group_name_H-M   'P 1'
#
loop_
_entity.id
_entity.type
_entity.pdbx_description
1 polymer ?
#
loop_
_entity_poly.entity_id
_entity_poly.type
_entity_poly.pdbx_seq_one_letter_code
_entity_poly.pdbx_strand_id
1 'polypeptide(L)'
;MIRLFSRSVFSVLAAWLMLGAALCADETLRPVRYEAKLNPYVYKPEWYAWTRTDTVSNQFRSHTVTCMRWHATPEKLPKTEVRYGGRTGFTGLSPFLGVVVNGIPETKILLDDSRFTPWEEGDRRGFEIRMNFDGAFLRLRFYMRPDSPVLWAMLLPDPSCLTPLQRCELTFTALPSKLVKDQADKVLWSGKDVYQRSFQTNERRLAPEQGTTVLTPSETQIVFQDDIHDGVGPDRGAGPCLLVLRHDGVAKAVAEPGNGWLSRVKVTLAPEFQAFHFGLFNPPVPVANQDFQRQLENLKPTFTWREAGD
;
A
#
# COMPACT_ATOMS: atom_id res chain seq x y z
N MET A 1 -29.81 28.78 11.70
CA MET A 1 -28.56 28.54 10.93
C MET A 1 -28.22 27.05 10.97
N ILE A 2 -29.02 26.21 10.30
CA ILE A 2 -28.81 24.75 10.22
C ILE A 2 -29.01 24.38 8.76
N ARG A 3 -27.91 24.29 7.99
CA ARG A 3 -27.87 23.71 6.63
C ARG A 3 -26.42 23.79 6.14
N LEU A 4 -25.64 22.75 6.45
CA LEU A 4 -24.38 22.42 5.74
C LEU A 4 -23.85 21.02 6.07
N PHE A 5 -24.37 20.35 7.11
CA PHE A 5 -23.88 19.02 7.53
C PHE A 5 -24.47 17.81 6.77
N SER A 6 -25.44 17.99 5.86
CA SER A 6 -26.13 16.84 5.23
C SER A 6 -25.61 16.41 3.85
N ARG A 7 -24.64 17.11 3.23
CA ARG A 7 -24.17 16.71 1.88
C ARG A 7 -23.02 15.71 1.90
N SER A 8 -22.11 15.78 2.88
CA SER A 8 -20.94 14.89 2.95
C SER A 8 -21.32 13.46 3.37
N VAL A 9 -22.19 13.31 4.37
CA VAL A 9 -22.62 12.00 4.88
C VAL A 9 -23.40 11.20 3.82
N PHE A 10 -24.27 11.87 3.05
CA PHE A 10 -25.01 11.24 1.95
C PHE A 10 -24.09 10.86 0.77
N SER A 11 -23.08 11.65 0.44
CA SER A 11 -22.11 11.28 -0.61
C SER A 11 -21.21 10.10 -0.21
N VAL A 12 -20.88 9.98 1.08
CA VAL A 12 -20.09 8.87 1.63
C VAL A 12 -20.93 7.59 1.60
N LEU A 13 -22.15 7.62 2.13
CA LEU A 13 -23.05 6.47 2.10
C LEU A 13 -23.37 6.02 0.66
N ALA A 14 -23.53 6.96 -0.27
CA ALA A 14 -23.77 6.66 -1.68
C ALA A 14 -22.56 6.01 -2.37
N ALA A 15 -21.33 6.47 -2.11
CA ALA A 15 -20.12 5.83 -2.64
C ALA A 15 -19.97 4.39 -2.12
N TRP A 16 -20.36 4.14 -0.87
CA TRP A 16 -20.35 2.81 -0.25
C TRP A 16 -21.46 1.89 -0.77
N LEU A 17 -22.69 2.41 -0.88
CA LEU A 17 -23.80 1.68 -1.49
C LEU A 17 -23.51 1.35 -2.95
N MET A 18 -22.86 2.24 -3.70
CA MET A 18 -22.45 1.98 -5.08
C MET A 18 -21.33 0.93 -5.15
N LEU A 19 -20.36 0.92 -4.24
CA LEU A 19 -19.34 -0.13 -4.18
C LEU A 19 -19.96 -1.49 -3.81
N GLY A 20 -20.83 -1.53 -2.79
CA GLY A 20 -21.53 -2.74 -2.38
C GLY A 20 -22.49 -3.26 -3.45
N ALA A 21 -23.26 -2.38 -4.10
CA ALA A 21 -24.17 -2.74 -5.18
C ALA A 21 -23.42 -3.19 -6.43
N ALA A 22 -22.31 -2.54 -6.80
CA ALA A 22 -21.49 -2.97 -7.92
C ALA A 22 -20.80 -4.33 -7.68
N LEU A 23 -20.45 -4.64 -6.43
CA LEU A 23 -19.85 -5.94 -6.07
C LEU A 23 -20.88 -7.07 -5.98
N CYS A 24 -22.17 -6.74 -5.79
CA CYS A 24 -23.28 -7.70 -5.74
C CYS A 24 -24.06 -7.81 -7.06
N ALA A 25 -23.84 -6.90 -8.01
CA ALA A 25 -24.52 -6.90 -9.30
C ALA A 25 -23.85 -7.89 -10.26
N ASP A 26 -24.64 -8.79 -10.83
CA ASP A 26 -24.28 -9.77 -11.87
C ASP A 26 -24.11 -9.08 -13.25
N GLU A 27 -23.46 -7.91 -13.26
CA GLU A 27 -23.11 -7.17 -14.46
C GLU A 27 -21.75 -7.64 -14.96
N THR A 28 -21.62 -7.81 -16.28
CA THR A 28 -20.35 -8.12 -16.95
C THR A 28 -19.23 -7.20 -16.43
N LEU A 29 -18.25 -7.78 -15.74
CA LEU A 29 -17.12 -7.05 -15.15
C LEU A 29 -16.43 -6.20 -16.23
N ARG A 30 -16.29 -4.89 -15.96
CA ARG A 30 -15.57 -4.00 -16.90
C ARG A 30 -14.08 -4.35 -16.92
N PRO A 31 -13.44 -4.27 -18.10
CA PRO A 31 -12.01 -4.52 -18.20
C PRO A 31 -11.20 -3.50 -17.39
N VAL A 32 -10.12 -3.97 -16.77
CA VAL A 32 -9.17 -3.13 -16.05
C VAL A 32 -8.51 -2.16 -17.02
N ARG A 33 -8.30 -0.91 -16.57
CA ARG A 33 -7.65 0.17 -17.31
C ARG A 33 -6.33 0.54 -16.64
N TYR A 34 -5.34 0.83 -17.46
CA TYR A 34 -4.02 1.32 -17.04
C TYR A 34 -3.70 2.63 -17.78
N GLU A 35 -3.21 3.62 -17.05
CA GLU A 35 -2.77 4.92 -17.57
C GLU A 35 -1.46 5.33 -16.90
N ALA A 36 -0.46 5.75 -17.69
CA ALA A 36 0.78 6.30 -17.18
C ALA A 36 0.83 7.81 -17.46
N LYS A 37 1.15 8.59 -16.42
CA LYS A 37 1.42 10.03 -16.52
C LYS A 37 2.87 10.30 -16.16
N LEU A 38 3.61 10.77 -17.14
CA LEU A 38 4.96 11.29 -16.94
C LEU A 38 4.86 12.79 -16.65
N ASN A 39 5.36 13.20 -15.49
CA ASN A 39 5.59 14.62 -15.23
C ASN A 39 7.10 14.81 -15.12
N PRO A 40 7.78 15.12 -16.25
CA PRO A 40 9.22 14.92 -16.34
C PRO A 40 9.97 15.73 -15.29
N TYR A 41 9.49 16.94 -14.92
CA TYR A 41 10.13 17.78 -13.91
C TYR A 41 9.12 18.63 -13.14
N VAL A 42 9.05 18.48 -11.81
CA VAL A 42 8.48 19.52 -10.95
C VAL A 42 9.59 20.55 -10.73
N TYR A 43 9.56 21.66 -11.47
CA TYR A 43 10.57 22.72 -11.32
C TYR A 43 10.27 23.55 -10.06
N LYS A 44 11.05 23.31 -9.00
CA LYS A 44 11.32 24.27 -7.94
C LYS A 44 12.83 24.29 -7.71
N PRO A 45 13.48 25.46 -7.56
CA PRO A 45 14.96 25.59 -7.50
C PRO A 45 15.66 24.70 -6.47
N GLU A 46 14.93 24.23 -5.45
CA GLU A 46 15.47 23.50 -4.31
C GLU A 46 15.12 21.99 -4.32
N TRP A 47 14.29 21.54 -5.28
CA TRP A 47 13.69 20.20 -5.31
C TRP A 47 13.51 19.69 -6.74
N TYR A 48 14.59 19.22 -7.38
CA TYR A 48 14.50 18.60 -8.70
C TYR A 48 14.24 17.10 -8.55
N ALA A 49 13.08 16.64 -9.01
CA ALA A 49 12.71 15.22 -9.00
C ALA A 49 12.10 14.80 -10.34
N TRP A 50 12.57 13.66 -10.85
CA TRP A 50 11.83 12.91 -11.86
C TRP A 50 10.65 12.21 -11.18
N THR A 51 9.46 12.32 -11.77
CA THR A 51 8.25 11.68 -11.24
C THR A 51 7.51 10.93 -12.33
N ARG A 52 7.21 9.67 -12.06
CA ARG A 52 6.30 8.86 -12.87
C ARG A 52 5.13 8.39 -12.02
N THR A 53 3.92 8.53 -12.55
CA THR A 53 2.70 8.13 -11.88
C THR A 53 1.92 7.16 -12.75
N ASP A 54 1.77 5.93 -12.28
CA ASP A 54 1.05 4.86 -12.95
C ASP A 54 -0.28 4.64 -12.21
N THR A 55 -1.38 4.63 -12.95
CA THR A 55 -2.73 4.43 -12.41
C THR A 55 -3.33 3.16 -12.99
N VAL A 56 -3.81 2.29 -12.12
CA VAL A 56 -4.57 1.08 -12.48
C VAL A 56 -5.96 1.21 -11.88
N SER A 57 -6.99 0.93 -12.68
CA SER A 57 -8.38 1.12 -12.25
C SER A 57 -9.34 0.10 -12.84
N ASN A 58 -10.41 -0.18 -12.09
CA ASN A 58 -11.60 -0.88 -12.57
C ASN A 58 -12.86 -0.14 -12.11
N GLN A 59 -14.02 -0.78 -12.22
CA GLN A 59 -15.31 -0.19 -11.83
C GLN A 59 -15.43 0.09 -10.32
N PHE A 60 -14.62 -0.57 -9.49
CA PHE A 60 -14.68 -0.46 -8.03
C PHE A 60 -13.71 0.58 -7.50
N ARG A 61 -12.49 0.65 -8.07
CA ARG A 61 -11.42 1.48 -7.52
C ARG A 61 -10.41 1.93 -8.57
N SER A 62 -9.78 3.06 -8.29
CA SER A 62 -8.60 3.54 -8.99
C SER A 62 -7.47 3.67 -7.98
N HIS A 63 -6.33 3.08 -8.31
CA HIS A 63 -5.12 3.09 -7.51
C HIS A 63 -3.99 3.74 -8.28
N THR A 64 -3.17 4.48 -7.58
CA THR A 64 -2.07 5.23 -8.17
C THR A 64 -0.78 4.86 -7.46
N VAL A 65 0.27 4.58 -8.21
CA VAL A 65 1.62 4.40 -7.68
C VAL A 65 2.50 5.47 -8.30
N THR A 66 3.19 6.24 -7.46
CA THR A 66 4.07 7.31 -7.88
C THR A 66 5.49 6.94 -7.50
N CYS A 67 6.35 6.80 -8.50
CA CYS A 67 7.78 6.72 -8.32
C CYS A 67 8.38 8.12 -8.40
N MET A 68 9.18 8.49 -7.40
CA MET A 68 9.91 9.74 -7.35
C MET A 68 11.41 9.46 -7.28
N ARG A 69 12.19 10.14 -8.11
CA ARG A 69 13.65 10.12 -8.04
C ARG A 69 14.14 11.54 -7.79
N TRP A 70 14.61 11.77 -6.58
CA TRP A 70 15.26 13.00 -6.16
C TRP A 70 16.68 13.03 -6.72
N HIS A 71 17.02 14.14 -7.38
CA HIS A 71 18.39 14.36 -7.83
C HIS A 71 19.28 14.77 -6.66
N ALA A 72 20.58 14.53 -6.81
CA ALA A 72 21.56 14.94 -5.82
C ALA A 72 21.59 16.47 -5.69
N THR A 73 21.74 16.95 -4.47
CA THR A 73 22.13 18.33 -4.15
C THR A 73 23.45 18.31 -3.37
N PRO A 74 24.13 19.45 -3.17
CA PRO A 74 25.35 19.48 -2.34
C PRO A 74 25.17 18.90 -0.93
N GLU A 75 23.95 18.94 -0.39
CA GLU A 75 23.62 18.49 0.96
C GLU A 75 22.97 17.10 1.02
N LYS A 76 22.42 16.60 -0.09
CA LYS A 76 21.61 15.38 -0.11
C LYS A 76 21.96 14.49 -1.29
N LEU A 77 22.21 13.22 -0.99
CA LEU A 77 22.37 12.17 -1.99
C LEU A 77 21.06 11.95 -2.78
N PRO A 78 21.16 11.47 -4.03
CA PRO A 78 19.98 11.13 -4.81
C PRO A 78 19.21 10.00 -4.10
N LYS A 79 17.89 10.02 -4.24
CA LYS A 79 17.01 9.08 -3.57
C LYS A 79 15.83 8.68 -4.45
N THR A 80 15.56 7.39 -4.53
CA THR A 80 14.33 6.87 -5.13
C THR A 80 13.29 6.54 -4.05
N GLU A 81 12.02 6.81 -4.33
CA GLU A 81 10.89 6.47 -3.46
C GLU A 81 9.72 5.96 -4.29
N VAL A 82 9.09 4.89 -3.82
CA VAL A 82 7.82 4.40 -4.38
C VAL A 82 6.72 4.76 -3.39
N ARG A 83 5.79 5.61 -3.82
CA ARG A 83 4.66 6.10 -3.02
C ARG A 83 3.37 5.53 -3.58
N TYR A 84 2.45 5.24 -2.69
CA TYR A 84 1.11 4.84 -3.04
C TYR A 84 0.20 6.06 -2.90
N GLY A 85 -0.53 6.37 -3.96
CA GLY A 85 -1.29 7.59 -4.13
C GLY A 85 -2.67 7.55 -3.48
N GLY A 86 -3.16 8.74 -3.12
CA GLY A 86 -4.49 8.95 -2.54
C GLY A 86 -4.46 9.60 -1.14
N ARG A 87 -5.62 10.03 -0.65
CA ARG A 87 -5.83 10.43 0.76
C ARG A 87 -6.17 9.20 1.59
N THR A 88 -5.17 8.41 1.98
CA THR A 88 -5.41 7.04 2.48
C THR A 88 -4.40 6.61 3.54
N GLY A 89 -4.70 5.53 4.28
CA GLY A 89 -3.83 4.97 5.32
C GLY A 89 -2.42 4.60 4.84
N PHE A 90 -2.24 4.27 3.56
CA PHE A 90 -0.93 4.23 2.90
C PHE A 90 -0.68 5.62 2.30
N THR A 91 -0.14 6.55 3.08
CA THR A 91 -0.07 7.99 2.70
C THR A 91 1.17 8.32 1.89
N GLY A 92 1.11 9.41 1.13
CA GLY A 92 2.26 9.98 0.42
C GLY A 92 3.31 10.71 1.29
N LEU A 93 3.15 10.76 2.62
CA LEU A 93 4.15 11.35 3.54
C LEU A 93 5.33 10.41 3.82
N SER A 94 5.16 9.10 3.60
CA SER A 94 6.21 8.10 3.76
C SER A 94 6.09 7.08 2.62
N PRO A 95 7.20 6.49 2.13
CA PRO A 95 7.11 5.37 1.21
C PRO A 95 6.27 4.26 1.82
N PHE A 96 5.27 3.78 1.10
CA PHE A 96 4.43 2.68 1.58
C PHE A 96 5.17 1.34 1.55
N LEU A 97 6.13 1.20 0.63
CA LEU A 97 6.93 0.01 0.41
C LEU A 97 8.42 0.40 0.38
N GLY A 98 9.19 -0.21 1.28
CA GLY A 98 10.64 -0.29 1.18
C GLY A 98 11.06 -1.69 0.71
N VAL A 99 12.12 -1.77 -0.09
CA VAL A 99 12.67 -3.02 -0.62
C VAL A 99 14.20 -2.99 -0.47
N VAL A 100 14.75 -3.93 0.30
CA VAL A 100 16.19 -4.09 0.45
C VAL A 100 16.61 -5.41 -0.15
N VAL A 101 17.56 -5.38 -1.08
CA VAL A 101 18.10 -6.57 -1.74
C VAL A 101 19.60 -6.62 -1.53
N ASN A 102 20.11 -7.73 -0.98
CA ASN A 102 21.53 -7.90 -0.70
C ASN A 102 22.15 -6.71 0.09
N GLY A 103 21.37 -6.07 0.96
CA GLY A 103 21.78 -4.89 1.74
C GLY A 103 21.67 -3.55 1.00
N ILE A 104 21.25 -3.54 -0.26
CA ILE A 104 21.03 -2.34 -1.06
C ILE A 104 19.54 -1.95 -0.97
N PRO A 105 19.19 -0.82 -0.34
CA PRO A 105 17.81 -0.34 -0.31
C PRO A 105 17.38 0.26 -1.66
N GLU A 106 16.09 0.24 -1.95
CA GLU A 106 15.48 0.81 -3.15
C GLU A 106 15.75 2.31 -3.27
N THR A 107 15.99 2.97 -2.14
CA THR A 107 16.38 4.38 -2.12
C THR A 107 17.69 4.68 -2.86
N LYS A 108 18.57 3.68 -3.05
CA LYS A 108 19.87 3.82 -3.73
C LYS A 108 19.84 3.39 -5.21
N ILE A 109 18.76 2.77 -5.67
CA ILE A 109 18.68 2.34 -7.07
C ILE A 109 18.18 3.48 -7.96
N LEU A 110 18.61 3.49 -9.21
CA LEU A 110 18.14 4.45 -10.20
C LEU A 110 16.97 3.87 -10.98
N LEU A 111 15.80 4.48 -10.82
CA LEU A 111 14.65 4.25 -11.68
C LEU A 111 14.52 5.39 -12.70
N ASP A 112 14.08 5.03 -13.89
CA ASP A 112 13.75 5.93 -15.00
C ASP A 112 12.61 5.31 -15.80
N ASP A 113 12.13 6.02 -16.82
CA ASP A 113 10.96 5.62 -17.59
C ASP A 113 11.12 4.26 -18.30
N SER A 114 12.34 3.92 -18.73
CA SER A 114 12.62 2.65 -19.42
C SER A 114 12.49 1.43 -18.52
N ARG A 115 12.44 1.63 -17.21
CA ARG A 115 12.23 0.57 -16.21
C ARG A 115 10.77 0.18 -16.04
N PHE A 116 9.84 0.91 -16.65
CA PHE A 116 8.41 0.70 -16.49
C PHE A 116 7.80 0.21 -17.80
N THR A 117 7.06 -0.89 -17.73
CA THR A 117 6.37 -1.46 -18.89
C THR A 117 4.91 -1.76 -18.55
N PRO A 118 3.96 -1.56 -19.48
CA PRO A 118 2.62 -2.09 -19.32
C PRO A 118 2.67 -3.61 -19.14
N TRP A 119 1.78 -4.16 -18.32
CA TRP A 119 1.70 -5.60 -18.06
C TRP A 119 0.24 -6.07 -18.12
N GLU A 120 0.01 -7.19 -18.80
CA GLU A 120 -1.29 -7.84 -18.94
C GLU A 120 -1.12 -9.36 -18.98
N GLU A 121 -2.00 -10.07 -18.27
CA GLU A 121 -2.09 -11.53 -18.29
C GLU A 121 -3.53 -11.95 -18.04
N GLY A 122 -4.17 -12.57 -19.04
CA GLY A 122 -5.59 -12.91 -18.98
C GLY A 122 -6.46 -11.67 -18.78
N ASP A 123 -7.21 -11.64 -17.69
CA ASP A 123 -8.10 -10.54 -17.31
C ASP A 123 -7.43 -9.48 -16.40
N ARG A 124 -6.16 -9.70 -16.05
CA ARG A 124 -5.37 -8.85 -15.15
C ARG A 124 -4.56 -7.85 -15.95
N ARG A 125 -4.60 -6.58 -15.54
CA ARG A 125 -3.84 -5.50 -16.20
C ARG A 125 -3.22 -4.55 -15.19
N GLY A 126 -2.07 -3.99 -15.57
CA GLY A 126 -1.36 -2.99 -14.80
C GLY A 126 0.01 -2.69 -15.42
N PHE A 127 1.05 -2.68 -14.59
CA PHE A 127 2.41 -2.35 -15.02
C PHE A 127 3.48 -3.09 -14.22
N GLU A 128 4.66 -3.22 -14.80
CA GLU A 128 5.86 -3.81 -14.20
C GLU A 128 6.94 -2.74 -14.01
N ILE A 129 7.63 -2.81 -12.87
CA ILE A 129 8.83 -2.02 -12.56
C ILE A 129 10.02 -2.97 -12.49
N ARG A 130 11.04 -2.75 -13.31
CA ARG A 130 12.30 -3.49 -13.25
C ARG A 130 13.33 -2.75 -12.39
N MET A 131 13.70 -3.36 -11.27
CA MET A 131 14.60 -2.80 -10.25
C MET A 131 15.96 -3.47 -10.32
N ASN A 132 17.05 -2.68 -10.28
CA ASN A 132 18.43 -3.18 -10.32
C ASN A 132 19.16 -2.84 -9.02
N PHE A 133 19.48 -3.87 -8.23
CA PHE A 133 20.26 -3.79 -7.01
C PHE A 133 21.66 -4.34 -7.27
N ASP A 134 22.44 -3.60 -8.06
CA ASP A 134 23.83 -3.94 -8.40
C ASP A 134 24.00 -5.35 -9.01
N GLY A 135 23.22 -5.61 -10.07
CA GLY A 135 23.21 -6.89 -10.80
C GLY A 135 22.22 -7.91 -10.26
N ALA A 136 21.65 -7.71 -9.06
CA ALA A 136 20.47 -8.43 -8.60
C ALA A 136 19.21 -7.71 -9.10
N PHE A 137 18.53 -8.29 -10.08
CA PHE A 137 17.37 -7.70 -10.72
C PHE A 137 16.06 -8.29 -10.17
N LEU A 138 15.12 -7.42 -9.84
CA LEU A 138 13.76 -7.81 -9.44
C LEU A 138 12.73 -7.12 -10.34
N ARG A 139 11.62 -7.80 -10.60
CA ARG A 139 10.45 -7.25 -11.29
C ARG A 139 9.31 -7.13 -10.30
N LEU A 140 8.78 -5.93 -10.14
CA LEU A 140 7.62 -5.64 -9.30
C LEU A 140 6.44 -5.29 -10.18
N ARG A 141 5.46 -6.17 -10.26
CA ARG A 141 4.22 -5.96 -11.00
C ARG A 141 3.16 -5.42 -10.06
N PHE A 142 2.43 -4.40 -10.50
CA PHE A 142 1.20 -3.92 -9.87
C PHE A 142 0.05 -4.09 -10.85
N TYR A 143 -1.07 -4.64 -10.40
CA TYR A 143 -2.22 -4.91 -11.26
C TYR A 143 -3.52 -4.97 -10.47
N MET A 144 -4.65 -4.95 -11.18
CA MET A 144 -5.96 -5.22 -10.61
C MET A 144 -6.59 -6.42 -11.29
N ARG A 145 -7.48 -7.10 -10.56
CA ARG A 145 -8.45 -8.05 -11.14
C ARG A 145 -9.74 -7.29 -11.49
N PRO A 146 -10.53 -7.76 -12.47
CA PRO A 146 -11.82 -7.16 -12.77
C PRO A 146 -12.82 -7.25 -11.60
N ASP A 147 -12.72 -8.29 -10.78
CA ASP A 147 -13.64 -8.65 -9.69
C ASP A 147 -13.27 -8.09 -8.30
N SER A 148 -12.20 -7.30 -8.20
CA SER A 148 -11.59 -6.93 -6.92
C SER A 148 -11.22 -5.45 -6.85
N PRO A 149 -11.50 -4.73 -5.76
CA PRO A 149 -11.04 -3.37 -5.55
C PRO A 149 -9.58 -3.29 -5.09
N VAL A 150 -8.87 -4.41 -4.91
CA VAL A 150 -7.50 -4.48 -4.36
C VAL A 150 -6.47 -4.17 -5.45
N LEU A 151 -5.44 -3.38 -5.12
CA LEU A 151 -4.22 -3.32 -5.93
C LEU A 151 -3.35 -4.51 -5.57
N TRP A 152 -3.31 -5.49 -6.46
CA TRP A 152 -2.45 -6.66 -6.32
C TRP A 152 -1.05 -6.35 -6.82
N ALA A 153 -0.08 -7.04 -6.24
CA ALA A 153 1.31 -6.93 -6.62
C ALA A 153 2.04 -8.26 -6.53
N MET A 154 3.07 -8.38 -7.35
CA MET A 154 3.91 -9.57 -7.46
C MET A 154 5.37 -9.15 -7.60
N LEU A 155 6.21 -9.62 -6.68
CA LEU A 155 7.66 -9.45 -6.74
C LEU A 155 8.28 -10.75 -7.26
N LEU A 156 9.06 -10.65 -8.33
CA LEU A 156 9.69 -11.77 -9.03
C LEU A 156 11.20 -11.52 -9.15
N PRO A 157 12.04 -12.54 -8.95
CA PRO A 157 13.39 -12.52 -9.47
C PRO A 157 13.37 -12.36 -10.99
N ASP A 158 14.32 -11.59 -11.52
CA ASP A 158 14.55 -11.53 -12.96
C ASP A 158 15.53 -12.64 -13.37
N PRO A 159 15.22 -13.44 -14.40
CA PRO A 159 16.14 -14.47 -14.91
C PRO A 159 17.50 -13.91 -15.37
N SER A 160 17.59 -12.62 -15.70
CA SER A 160 18.83 -11.98 -16.14
C SER A 160 19.73 -11.49 -15.00
N CYS A 161 19.51 -11.90 -13.76
CA CYS A 161 20.37 -11.58 -12.61
C CYS A 161 21.83 -11.91 -12.91
N LEU A 162 22.71 -10.91 -12.74
CA LEU A 162 24.17 -11.08 -12.78
C LEU A 162 24.72 -11.47 -11.41
N THR A 163 24.02 -11.06 -10.35
CA THR A 163 24.37 -11.32 -8.95
C THR A 163 23.26 -12.17 -8.32
N PRO A 164 23.59 -13.25 -7.58
CA PRO A 164 22.58 -14.07 -6.93
C PRO A 164 21.82 -13.30 -5.86
N LEU A 165 20.53 -13.62 -5.73
CA LEU A 165 19.68 -13.07 -4.68
C LEU A 165 19.95 -13.81 -3.38
N GLN A 166 20.58 -13.14 -2.41
CA GLN A 166 20.93 -13.74 -1.11
C GLN A 166 19.93 -13.35 -0.01
N ARG A 167 19.40 -12.13 -0.09
CA ARG A 167 18.44 -11.61 0.89
C ARG A 167 17.54 -10.58 0.23
N CYS A 168 16.24 -10.71 0.45
CA CYS A 168 15.25 -9.71 0.05
C CYS A 168 14.34 -9.40 1.23
N GLU A 169 14.22 -8.12 1.58
CA GLU A 169 13.39 -7.63 2.66
C GLU A 169 12.43 -6.57 2.16
N LEU A 170 11.16 -6.71 2.50
CA LEU A 170 10.12 -5.73 2.22
C LEU A 170 9.64 -5.10 3.52
N THR A 171 9.37 -3.81 3.50
CA THR A 171 8.74 -3.09 4.61
C THR A 171 7.50 -2.37 4.11
N PHE A 172 6.34 -2.82 4.55
CA PHE A 172 5.07 -2.16 4.34
C PHE A 172 4.83 -1.17 5.46
N THR A 173 4.54 0.08 5.11
CA THR A 173 4.34 1.16 6.07
C THR A 173 2.98 1.80 5.87
N ALA A 174 2.21 1.94 6.95
CA ALA A 174 0.94 2.63 6.94
C ALA A 174 0.79 3.60 8.13
N LEU A 175 -0.14 4.52 7.93
CA LEU A 175 -0.53 5.66 8.75
C LEU A 175 -2.05 5.80 8.73
N PRO A 176 -2.77 4.90 9.43
CA PRO A 176 -4.23 4.97 9.50
C PRO A 176 -4.72 6.27 10.17
N SER A 177 -3.92 6.81 11.08
CA SER A 177 -4.24 7.97 11.93
C SER A 177 -4.00 9.32 11.26
N LYS A 178 -4.58 10.39 11.84
CA LYS A 178 -4.17 11.76 11.51
C LYS A 178 -2.80 12.10 12.11
N LEU A 179 -2.19 13.15 11.57
CA LEU A 179 -1.13 13.89 12.24
C LEU A 179 -1.72 14.67 13.43
N VAL A 180 -1.35 14.31 14.67
CA VAL A 180 -1.74 15.06 15.87
C VAL A 180 -0.71 16.15 16.18
N LYS A 181 -1.20 17.33 16.56
CA LYS A 181 -0.38 18.45 17.02
C LYS A 181 -0.81 18.88 18.43
N ASP A 182 0.13 19.43 19.19
CA ASP A 182 -0.15 20.04 20.49
C ASP A 182 -0.71 21.47 20.35
N GLN A 183 -0.97 22.12 21.48
CA GLN A 183 -1.48 23.50 21.52
C GLN A 183 -0.51 24.53 20.92
N ALA A 184 0.78 24.21 20.80
CA ALA A 184 1.81 25.04 20.21
C ALA A 184 2.06 24.71 18.72
N ASP A 185 1.13 23.98 18.07
CA ASP A 185 1.22 23.49 16.69
C ASP A 185 2.42 22.56 16.42
N LYS A 186 3.03 22.00 17.48
CA LYS A 186 4.12 21.03 17.34
C LYS A 186 3.56 19.64 17.12
N VAL A 187 4.18 18.92 16.20
CA VAL A 187 3.81 17.54 15.86
C VAL A 187 4.10 16.60 17.03
N LEU A 188 3.08 15.85 17.45
CA LEU A 188 3.23 14.75 18.39
C LEU A 188 3.51 13.46 17.61
N TRP A 189 4.74 12.97 17.71
CA TRP A 189 5.22 11.80 16.96
C TRP A 189 4.94 10.46 17.63
N SER A 190 4.75 10.45 18.94
CA SER A 190 4.50 9.23 19.72
C SER A 190 3.77 9.51 21.02
N GLY A 191 3.17 8.46 21.60
CA GLY A 191 2.49 8.48 22.90
C GLY A 191 1.23 7.62 22.88
N LYS A 192 0.98 6.86 23.96
CA LYS A 192 -0.18 5.95 24.09
C LYS A 192 -1.52 6.68 24.04
N ASP A 193 -1.54 7.93 24.48
CA ASP A 193 -2.72 8.80 24.45
C ASP A 193 -2.85 9.58 23.13
N VAL A 194 -1.84 9.48 22.26
CA VAL A 194 -1.80 10.15 20.96
C VAL A 194 -2.17 9.17 19.84
N TYR A 195 -1.60 7.97 19.87
CA TYR A 195 -1.81 6.94 18.87
C TYR A 195 -2.01 5.58 19.53
N GLN A 196 -3.04 4.85 19.11
CA GLN A 196 -3.24 3.45 19.48
C GLN A 196 -3.33 2.61 18.22
N ARG A 197 -2.21 2.55 17.48
CA ARG A 197 -2.17 1.80 16.22
C ARG A 197 -2.01 0.31 16.49
N SER A 198 -3.00 -0.45 16.06
CA SER A 198 -3.04 -1.91 16.17
C SER A 198 -3.12 -2.55 14.79
N PHE A 199 -2.90 -3.86 14.76
CA PHE A 199 -3.25 -4.68 13.62
C PHE A 199 -4.44 -5.57 13.96
N GLN A 200 -5.40 -5.68 13.05
CA GLN A 200 -6.38 -6.76 13.07
C GLN A 200 -6.00 -7.75 11.98
N THR A 201 -5.65 -8.98 12.35
CA THR A 201 -5.45 -10.08 11.41
C THR A 201 -6.72 -10.93 11.32
N ASN A 202 -6.76 -11.87 10.38
CA ASN A 202 -7.84 -12.86 10.31
C ASN A 202 -7.83 -13.87 11.48
N GLU A 203 -6.77 -13.90 12.29
CA GLU A 203 -6.65 -14.80 13.44
C GLU A 203 -6.80 -14.07 14.78
N ARG A 204 -6.24 -12.86 14.89
CA ARG A 204 -6.12 -12.15 16.16
C ARG A 204 -5.88 -10.66 15.98
N ARG A 205 -5.99 -9.94 17.09
CA ARG A 205 -5.57 -8.54 17.19
C ARG A 205 -4.16 -8.44 17.76
N LEU A 206 -3.34 -7.57 17.18
CA LEU A 206 -2.00 -7.22 17.65
C LEU A 206 -2.01 -5.78 18.17
N ALA A 207 -2.01 -5.63 19.48
CA ALA A 207 -2.06 -4.35 20.16
C ALA A 207 -0.65 -3.70 20.27
N PRO A 208 -0.57 -2.36 20.41
CA PRO A 208 0.71 -1.65 20.46
C PRO A 208 1.68 -2.14 21.54
N GLU A 209 1.17 -2.58 22.69
CA GLU A 209 1.94 -3.06 23.84
C GLU A 209 2.64 -4.40 23.60
N GLN A 210 2.21 -5.17 22.62
CA GLN A 210 2.84 -6.45 22.27
C GLN A 210 4.17 -6.26 21.53
N GLY A 211 4.42 -5.06 20.98
CA GLY A 211 5.62 -4.76 20.20
C GLY A 211 5.75 -5.66 18.96
N THR A 212 6.99 -5.91 18.54
CA THR A 212 7.27 -6.73 17.37
C THR A 212 6.75 -8.16 17.55
N THR A 213 5.79 -8.55 16.71
CA THR A 213 5.15 -9.86 16.75
C THR A 213 5.37 -10.61 15.44
N VAL A 214 5.73 -11.89 15.50
CA VAL A 214 5.86 -12.75 14.32
C VAL A 214 4.46 -13.13 13.81
N LEU A 215 4.24 -12.95 12.50
CA LEU A 215 3.03 -13.37 11.81
C LEU A 215 3.14 -14.83 11.42
N THR A 216 2.06 -15.57 11.61
CA THR A 216 1.93 -16.96 11.17
C THR A 216 1.51 -17.06 9.70
N PRO A 217 1.77 -18.17 9.00
CA PRO A 217 1.40 -18.32 7.60
C PRO A 217 -0.11 -18.21 7.31
N SER A 218 -0.98 -18.47 8.30
CA SER A 218 -2.43 -18.30 8.16
C SER A 218 -2.87 -16.84 8.27
N GLU A 219 -2.04 -15.95 8.84
CA GLU A 219 -2.30 -14.51 8.94
C GLU A 219 -2.02 -13.83 7.57
N THR A 220 -2.99 -13.92 6.67
CA THR A 220 -2.90 -13.44 5.28
C THR A 220 -3.58 -12.09 5.06
N GLN A 221 -4.48 -11.68 5.95
CA GLN A 221 -5.10 -10.36 5.94
C GLN A 221 -4.62 -9.58 7.16
N ILE A 222 -3.99 -8.44 6.94
CA ILE A 222 -3.48 -7.58 8.00
C ILE A 222 -4.07 -6.18 7.81
N VAL A 223 -4.98 -5.79 8.69
CA VAL A 223 -5.57 -4.46 8.71
C VAL A 223 -4.77 -3.56 9.64
N PHE A 224 -4.16 -2.52 9.09
CA PHE A 224 -3.56 -1.42 9.83
C PHE A 224 -4.69 -0.51 10.29
N GLN A 225 -4.79 -0.26 11.59
CA GLN A 225 -5.86 0.58 12.16
C GLN A 225 -5.35 1.38 13.38
N ASP A 226 -6.14 2.35 13.83
CA ASP A 226 -5.91 3.09 15.07
C ASP A 226 -7.22 3.18 15.85
N ASP A 227 -7.16 2.92 17.16
CA ASP A 227 -8.33 2.93 18.03
C ASP A 227 -8.79 4.33 18.43
N ILE A 228 -7.87 5.30 18.45
CA ILE A 228 -8.16 6.72 18.72
C ILE A 228 -8.48 7.45 17.42
N HIS A 229 -7.81 7.13 16.33
CA HIS A 229 -7.94 7.77 15.01
C HIS A 229 -8.43 6.78 13.95
N ASP A 230 -9.62 6.27 14.18
CA ASP A 230 -10.28 5.20 13.44
C ASP A 230 -10.92 5.62 12.10
N GLY A 231 -10.86 6.89 11.70
CA GLY A 231 -11.48 7.38 10.47
C GLY A 231 -12.99 7.70 10.53
N VAL A 232 -13.66 7.71 11.69
CA VAL A 232 -15.11 8.05 11.84
C VAL A 232 -15.46 9.52 11.49
N GLY A 233 -14.47 10.34 11.14
CA GLY A 233 -14.69 11.72 10.72
C GLY A 233 -13.45 12.36 10.10
N PRO A 234 -13.59 13.56 9.51
CA PRO A 234 -12.49 14.26 8.84
C PRO A 234 -11.30 14.51 9.76
N ASP A 235 -11.54 14.60 11.07
CA ASP A 235 -10.53 14.86 12.10
C ASP A 235 -10.03 13.60 12.80
N ARG A 236 -10.35 12.39 12.30
CA ARG A 236 -9.91 11.11 12.89
C ARG A 236 -9.02 10.30 11.95
N GLY A 237 -8.35 10.94 11.00
CA GLY A 237 -7.36 10.29 10.14
C GLY A 237 -7.92 9.68 8.87
N ALA A 238 -7.09 8.90 8.19
CA ALA A 238 -7.44 8.25 6.94
C ALA A 238 -8.29 6.98 7.13
N GLY A 239 -8.30 6.43 8.34
CA GLY A 239 -8.98 5.18 8.67
C GLY A 239 -8.14 3.94 8.34
N PRO A 240 -8.72 2.74 8.51
CA PRO A 240 -8.02 1.49 8.35
C PRO A 240 -7.61 1.23 6.90
N CYS A 241 -6.57 0.42 6.71
CA CYS A 241 -6.16 -0.07 5.40
C CYS A 241 -5.66 -1.52 5.50
N LEU A 242 -5.85 -2.26 4.42
CA LEU A 242 -5.59 -3.70 4.33
C LEU A 242 -4.30 -3.95 3.55
N LEU A 243 -3.45 -4.80 4.12
CA LEU A 243 -2.42 -5.56 3.43
C LEU A 243 -2.86 -7.02 3.35
N VAL A 244 -2.91 -7.56 2.14
CA VAL A 244 -3.03 -9.00 1.89
C VAL A 244 -1.64 -9.55 1.65
N LEU A 245 -1.28 -10.64 2.31
CA LEU A 245 0.06 -11.22 2.29
C LEU A 245 -0.04 -12.72 1.96
N ARG A 246 0.62 -13.18 0.88
CA ARG A 246 0.91 -14.61 0.70
C ARG A 246 2.23 -14.94 1.38
N HIS A 247 2.25 -16.04 2.13
CA HIS A 247 3.45 -16.50 2.82
C HIS A 247 4.31 -17.46 1.98
N ASP A 248 3.92 -17.77 0.76
CA ASP A 248 4.76 -18.56 -0.16
C ASP A 248 6.07 -17.82 -0.45
N GLY A 249 7.19 -18.50 -0.21
CA GLY A 249 8.52 -17.90 -0.34
C GLY A 249 8.88 -16.91 0.78
N VAL A 250 8.09 -16.79 1.85
CA VAL A 250 8.40 -15.95 3.02
C VAL A 250 9.15 -16.76 4.07
N ALA A 251 10.37 -16.33 4.41
CA ALA A 251 11.13 -16.90 5.51
C ALA A 251 10.68 -16.36 6.87
N LYS A 252 10.30 -15.07 6.92
CA LYS A 252 9.83 -14.42 8.14
C LYS A 252 8.93 -13.23 7.83
N ALA A 253 7.83 -13.10 8.55
CA ALA A 253 7.01 -11.89 8.56
C ALA A 253 6.83 -11.40 10.01
N VAL A 254 6.99 -10.10 10.24
CA VAL A 254 6.77 -9.47 11.54
C VAL A 254 5.90 -8.24 11.42
N ALA A 255 4.97 -8.08 12.35
CA ALA A 255 4.18 -6.88 12.53
C ALA A 255 4.76 -6.06 13.69
N GLU A 256 4.89 -4.75 13.49
CA GLU A 256 5.37 -3.79 14.48
C GLU A 256 4.26 -2.76 14.75
N PRO A 257 3.27 -3.11 15.58
CA PRO A 257 2.28 -2.14 16.04
C PRO A 257 2.99 -1.14 16.94
N GLY A 258 2.49 0.08 17.02
CA GLY A 258 3.24 1.13 17.69
C GLY A 258 2.41 2.31 18.14
N ASN A 259 2.80 2.85 19.28
CA ASN A 259 2.33 4.15 19.76
C ASN A 259 3.09 5.31 19.09
N GLY A 260 3.91 5.01 18.08
CA GLY A 260 4.65 5.97 17.27
C GLY A 260 4.00 6.13 15.91
N TRP A 261 4.35 7.21 15.21
CA TRP A 261 3.71 7.67 13.98
C TRP A 261 3.50 6.59 12.89
N LEU A 262 4.41 5.62 12.73
CA LEU A 262 4.36 4.63 11.63
C LEU A 262 4.05 3.23 12.17
N SER A 263 3.12 2.53 11.53
CA SER A 263 2.93 1.09 11.69
C SER A 263 3.63 0.36 10.56
N ARG A 264 4.27 -0.78 10.86
CA ARG A 264 5.05 -1.54 9.86
C ARG A 264 4.75 -3.02 9.86
N VAL A 265 4.75 -3.62 8.69
CA VAL A 265 4.89 -5.06 8.49
C VAL A 265 6.16 -5.28 7.70
N LYS A 266 7.09 -6.08 8.24
CA LYS A 266 8.35 -6.42 7.57
C LYS A 266 8.31 -7.87 7.15
N VAL A 267 8.73 -8.13 5.93
CA VAL A 267 8.76 -9.47 5.32
C VAL A 267 10.18 -9.75 4.84
N THR A 268 10.76 -10.86 5.24
CA THR A 268 12.00 -11.40 4.73
C THR A 268 11.67 -12.59 3.85
N LEU A 269 12.05 -12.53 2.58
CA LEU A 269 11.84 -13.63 1.63
C LEU A 269 12.97 -14.66 1.75
N ALA A 270 12.63 -15.93 1.53
CA ALA A 270 13.62 -16.99 1.40
C ALA A 270 14.46 -16.75 0.13
N PRO A 271 15.79 -16.96 0.11
CA PRO A 271 16.65 -16.68 -1.04
C PRO A 271 16.15 -17.26 -2.38
N GLU A 272 15.48 -18.42 -2.32
CA GLU A 272 14.98 -19.21 -3.44
C GLU A 272 13.52 -18.90 -3.84
N PHE A 273 12.91 -17.84 -3.30
CA PHE A 273 11.52 -17.49 -3.62
C PHE A 273 11.34 -17.31 -5.14
N GLN A 274 10.25 -17.87 -5.68
CA GLN A 274 9.94 -17.77 -7.12
C GLN A 274 9.06 -16.56 -7.42
N ALA A 275 8.08 -16.32 -6.55
CA ALA A 275 7.19 -15.17 -6.62
C ALA A 275 6.69 -14.86 -5.20
N PHE A 276 6.67 -13.57 -4.85
CA PHE A 276 6.05 -13.10 -3.63
C PHE A 276 4.86 -12.20 -3.97
N HIS A 277 3.71 -12.48 -3.39
CA HIS A 277 2.45 -11.82 -3.72
C HIS A 277 1.90 -11.04 -2.52
N PHE A 278 1.41 -9.84 -2.80
CA PHE A 278 0.71 -9.03 -1.82
C PHE A 278 -0.42 -8.22 -2.46
N GLY A 279 -1.34 -7.74 -1.66
CA GLY A 279 -2.44 -6.89 -2.07
C GLY A 279 -2.57 -5.69 -1.16
N LEU A 280 -2.95 -4.55 -1.71
CA LEU A 280 -3.16 -3.31 -0.98
C LEU A 280 -4.57 -2.85 -1.21
N PHE A 281 -5.26 -2.53 -0.12
CA PHE A 281 -6.55 -1.88 -0.22
C PHE A 281 -6.72 -0.83 0.85
N ASN A 282 -7.35 0.25 0.45
CA ASN A 282 -7.80 1.28 1.36
C ASN A 282 -9.15 1.81 0.87
N PRO A 283 -9.99 2.21 1.81
CA PRO A 283 -11.24 2.89 1.51
C PRO A 283 -11.07 4.15 0.64
N PRO A 284 -12.05 4.48 -0.23
CA PRO A 284 -12.10 5.76 -0.96
C PRO A 284 -12.31 6.97 -0.06
N VAL A 285 -12.90 6.74 1.10
CA VAL A 285 -13.22 7.74 2.12
C VAL A 285 -12.95 7.13 3.49
N PRO A 286 -12.59 7.94 4.51
CA PRO A 286 -12.41 7.43 5.87
C PRO A 286 -13.65 6.67 6.36
N VAL A 287 -13.41 5.53 7.01
CA VAL A 287 -14.43 4.67 7.63
C VAL A 287 -13.93 4.14 8.95
N ALA A 288 -14.87 3.85 9.86
CA ALA A 288 -14.56 3.24 11.14
C ALA A 288 -13.92 1.86 10.96
N ASN A 289 -13.07 1.46 11.93
CA ASN A 289 -12.50 0.12 11.99
C ASN A 289 -13.58 -0.97 11.88
N GLN A 290 -14.68 -0.84 12.63
CA GLN A 290 -15.75 -1.84 12.64
C GLN A 290 -16.45 -1.99 11.29
N ASP A 291 -16.74 -0.88 10.60
CA ASP A 291 -17.41 -0.91 9.30
C ASP A 291 -16.49 -1.50 8.22
N PHE A 292 -15.19 -1.21 8.31
CA PHE A 292 -14.19 -1.83 7.44
C PHE A 292 -14.13 -3.35 7.64
N GLN A 293 -14.12 -3.84 8.89
CA GLN A 293 -14.11 -5.28 9.15
C GLN A 293 -15.37 -5.98 8.61
N ARG A 294 -16.56 -5.41 8.84
CA ARG A 294 -17.80 -5.94 8.25
C ARG A 294 -17.74 -6.01 6.74
N GLN A 295 -17.10 -5.03 6.09
CA GLN A 295 -16.92 -5.04 4.65
C GLN A 295 -16.02 -6.20 4.20
N LEU A 296 -14.89 -6.42 4.88
CA LEU A 296 -13.98 -7.52 4.57
C LEU A 296 -14.66 -8.88 4.73
N GLU A 297 -15.49 -9.05 5.76
CA GLU A 297 -16.26 -10.27 6.00
C GLU A 297 -17.30 -10.50 4.90
N ASN A 298 -18.12 -9.49 4.58
CA ASN A 298 -19.20 -9.61 3.59
C ASN A 298 -18.71 -9.80 2.15
N LEU A 299 -17.52 -9.32 1.84
CA LEU A 299 -16.94 -9.32 0.48
C LEU A 299 -15.62 -10.10 0.43
N LYS A 300 -15.45 -11.07 1.34
CA LYS A 300 -14.24 -11.86 1.52
C LYS A 300 -13.61 -12.36 0.22
N PRO A 301 -14.36 -12.93 -0.74
CA PRO A 301 -13.78 -13.44 -1.98
C PRO A 301 -13.07 -12.38 -2.83
N THR A 302 -13.48 -11.11 -2.69
CA THR A 302 -12.94 -9.96 -3.44
C THR A 302 -11.61 -9.48 -2.86
N PHE A 303 -11.39 -9.70 -1.55
CA PHE A 303 -10.23 -9.27 -0.78
C PHE A 303 -9.21 -10.39 -0.54
N THR A 304 -9.50 -11.61 -0.99
CA THR A 304 -8.57 -12.74 -0.92
C THR A 304 -7.84 -12.95 -2.24
N TRP A 305 -6.60 -13.41 -2.12
CA TRP A 305 -5.86 -13.92 -3.26
C TRP A 305 -6.61 -15.12 -3.87
N ARG A 306 -6.57 -15.24 -5.21
CA ARG A 306 -7.02 -16.42 -5.96
C ARG A 306 -5.95 -16.81 -6.96
N GLU A 307 -5.72 -18.11 -7.14
CA GLU A 307 -4.83 -18.56 -8.20
C GLU A 307 -5.50 -18.39 -9.56
N ALA A 308 -4.69 -18.33 -10.63
CA ALA A 308 -5.26 -18.34 -11.97
C ALA A 308 -5.79 -19.76 -12.23
N GLY A 309 -7.12 -19.95 -12.20
CA GLY A 309 -7.76 -21.24 -12.45
C GLY A 309 -8.94 -21.61 -11.55
N ASP A 310 -9.25 -20.80 -10.53
CA ASP A 310 -10.47 -20.95 -9.71
C ASP A 310 -11.66 -20.16 -10.29
#